data_AF-A0A7S4C5X1-F1
#
_entry.id   AF-A0A7S4C5X1-F1
#
_cell.length_a   1.000
_cell.length_b   1.000
_cell.length_c   1.000
_cell.angle_alpha   90.00
_cell.angle_beta   90.00
_cell.angle_gamma   90.00
#
_symmetry.space_group_name_H-M   'P 1'
#
loop_
_entity.id
_entity.type
_entity.pdbx_description
1 polymer ?
#
loop_
_entity_poly.entity_id
_entity_poly.type
_entity_poly.pdbx_seq_one_letter_code
_entity_poly.pdbx_strand_id
1 'polypeptide(L)'
;SEVAETGERLWRPHVFQAELDGDSYQIAPHLVVYLAEMMSSMPSLLNGRMPELTLADDVMGHKIAISEGEGAHYPRHLDNVNGAPTDMRKLTAIYYMNTYREARKRGEAGEAG
;
A
#
# COMPACT_ATOMS: atom_id res chain seq x y z
N SER A 1 -3.20 4.21 -6.30
CA SER A 1 -3.49 5.59 -6.73
C SER A 1 -4.76 5.52 -7.53
N GLU A 2 -5.75 6.34 -7.23
CA GLU A 2 -6.88 6.50 -8.15
C GLU A 2 -6.71 7.87 -8.79
N VAL A 3 -6.81 7.89 -10.10
CA VAL A 3 -6.82 9.11 -10.91
C VAL A 3 -8.31 9.41 -11.05
N ALA A 4 -8.76 10.60 -10.65
CA ALA A 4 -10.03 11.08 -11.21
C ALA A 4 -9.89 11.03 -12.73
N GLU A 5 -10.92 10.61 -13.47
CA GLU A 5 -10.92 10.49 -14.95
C GLU A 5 -10.44 11.75 -15.72
N THR A 6 -10.13 12.84 -15.02
CA THR A 6 -9.59 14.12 -15.51
C THR A 6 -8.06 14.23 -15.52
N GLY A 7 -7.31 13.29 -14.93
CA GLY A 7 -5.84 13.38 -14.85
C GLY A 7 -5.31 14.33 -13.77
N GLU A 8 -6.18 14.89 -12.93
CA GLU A 8 -5.74 15.69 -11.78
C GLU A 8 -5.28 14.78 -10.63
N ARG A 9 -4.15 15.15 -10.00
CA ARG A 9 -3.74 14.59 -8.70
C ARG A 9 -4.91 14.79 -7.74
N LEU A 10 -5.56 13.70 -7.32
CA LEU A 10 -6.54 13.72 -6.24
C LEU A 10 -5.85 14.29 -5.00
N TRP A 11 -6.06 15.58 -4.74
CA TRP A 11 -5.57 16.22 -3.54
C TRP A 11 -6.30 15.60 -2.35
N ARG A 12 -5.52 15.06 -1.41
CA ARG A 12 -6.04 14.38 -0.21
C ARG A 12 -5.57 15.19 0.99
N PRO A 13 -6.41 16.10 1.50
CA PRO A 13 -6.02 16.87 2.66
C PRO A 13 -5.69 15.91 3.81
N HIS A 14 -4.62 16.21 4.56
CA HIS A 14 -4.16 15.43 5.72
C HIS A 14 -3.73 13.99 5.42
N VAL A 15 -3.44 13.68 4.15
CA VAL A 15 -2.82 12.42 3.73
C VAL A 15 -1.46 12.69 3.13
N PHE A 16 -0.42 12.20 3.81
CA PHE A 16 0.95 12.23 3.32
C PHE A 16 1.27 10.87 2.72
N GLN A 17 1.85 10.86 1.53
CA GLN A 17 2.19 9.62 0.85
C GLN A 17 3.49 9.75 0.07
N ALA A 18 4.27 8.68 0.06
CA ALA A 18 5.50 8.58 -0.70
C ALA A 18 5.68 7.15 -1.24
N GLU A 19 6.28 7.06 -2.42
CA GLU A 19 6.94 5.84 -2.89
C GLU A 19 8.38 5.91 -2.38
N LEU A 20 8.97 4.78 -1.97
CA LEU A 20 10.39 4.79 -1.59
C LEU A 20 11.23 4.68 -2.86
N ASP A 21 12.41 5.25 -2.75
CA ASP A 21 13.42 5.28 -3.79
C ASP A 21 14.80 5.05 -3.16
N GLY A 22 15.85 5.17 -3.96
CA GLY A 22 17.23 5.01 -3.47
C GLY A 22 17.59 6.01 -2.37
N ASP A 23 17.07 7.24 -2.45
CA ASP A 23 17.37 8.31 -1.49
C ASP A 23 16.67 8.07 -0.14
N SER A 24 15.53 7.39 -0.16
CA SER A 24 14.78 7.02 1.03
C SER A 24 15.60 6.16 2.01
N TYR A 25 16.61 5.44 1.53
CA TYR A 25 17.54 4.68 2.37
C TYR A 25 18.34 5.57 3.32
N GLN A 26 18.63 6.82 2.93
CA GLN A 26 19.39 7.76 3.76
C GLN A 26 18.59 8.25 4.98
N ILE A 27 17.26 8.21 4.89
CA ILE A 27 16.35 8.72 5.92
C ILE A 27 15.85 7.59 6.82
N ALA A 28 15.42 6.48 6.22
CA ALA A 28 14.75 5.39 6.92
C ALA A 28 15.24 4.00 6.43
N PRO A 29 16.53 3.67 6.64
CA PRO A 29 17.14 2.46 6.07
C PRO A 29 16.44 1.18 6.51
N HIS A 30 16.04 1.07 7.79
CA HIS A 30 15.35 -0.11 8.30
C HIS A 30 13.99 -0.34 7.64
N LEU A 31 13.25 0.73 7.36
CA LEU A 31 11.94 0.61 6.72
C LEU A 31 12.09 0.19 5.25
N VAL A 32 13.07 0.76 4.56
CA VAL A 32 13.41 0.40 3.17
C VAL A 32 13.82 -1.07 3.09
N VAL A 33 14.73 -1.52 3.95
CA VAL A 33 15.20 -2.93 3.99
C VAL A 33 14.03 -3.86 4.30
N TYR A 34 13.23 -3.55 5.32
CA TYR A 34 12.08 -4.37 5.70
C TYR A 34 11.09 -4.56 4.55
N LEU A 35 10.73 -3.47 3.87
CA LEU A 35 9.80 -3.53 2.73
C LEU A 35 10.43 -4.27 1.53
N ALA A 36 11.71 -4.08 1.25
CA ALA A 36 12.40 -4.78 0.17
C ALA A 36 12.45 -6.30 0.43
N GLU A 37 12.80 -6.73 1.64
CA GLU A 37 12.83 -8.15 2.02
C GLU A 37 11.44 -8.79 1.98
N MET A 38 10.42 -8.09 2.49
CA MET A 38 9.04 -8.56 2.46
C MET A 38 8.55 -8.71 1.01
N MET A 39 8.75 -7.68 0.18
CA MET A 39 8.26 -7.69 -1.20
C MET A 39 9.00 -8.73 -2.04
N SER A 40 10.32 -8.87 -1.89
CA SER A 40 11.12 -9.84 -2.68
C SER A 40 10.78 -11.31 -2.40
N SER A 41 10.31 -11.64 -1.20
CA SER A 41 10.00 -13.03 -0.82
C SER A 41 8.53 -13.42 -1.09
N MET A 42 7.63 -12.44 -1.14
CA MET A 42 6.19 -12.68 -1.15
C MET A 42 5.66 -13.36 -2.43
N PRO A 43 6.06 -12.99 -3.67
CA PRO A 43 5.55 -13.63 -4.88
C PRO A 43 5.82 -15.12 -4.92
N SER A 44 7.06 -15.54 -4.67
CA SER A 44 7.45 -16.96 -4.67
C SER A 44 6.63 -17.77 -3.65
N LEU A 45 6.47 -17.24 -2.42
CA LEU A 45 5.70 -17.90 -1.36
C LEU A 45 4.21 -18.03 -1.73
N LEU A 46 3.62 -16.99 -2.32
CA LEU A 46 2.21 -16.98 -2.69
C LEU A 46 1.94 -17.85 -3.92
N ASN A 47 2.77 -17.75 -4.96
CA ASN A 47 2.69 -18.60 -6.15
C ASN A 47 2.84 -20.08 -5.78
N GLY A 48 3.68 -20.42 -4.79
CA GLY A 48 3.83 -21.79 -4.30
C GLY A 48 2.58 -22.35 -3.61
N ARG A 49 1.71 -21.50 -3.07
CA ARG A 49 0.45 -21.90 -2.40
C ARG A 49 -0.78 -21.73 -3.28
N MET A 50 -0.77 -20.74 -4.17
CA MET A 50 -1.86 -20.38 -5.09
C MET A 50 -1.25 -20.13 -6.48
N PRO A 51 -0.94 -21.20 -7.24
CA PRO A 51 -0.22 -21.10 -8.52
C PRO A 51 -0.93 -20.22 -9.57
N GLU A 52 -2.25 -20.06 -9.46
CA GLU A 52 -3.08 -19.22 -10.33
C GLU A 52 -2.83 -17.71 -10.19
N LEU A 53 -2.11 -17.27 -9.14
CA LEU A 53 -1.80 -15.86 -8.95
C LEU A 53 -0.77 -15.35 -9.96
N THR A 54 0.17 -16.22 -10.37
CA THR A 54 1.23 -15.92 -11.35
C THR A 54 1.89 -14.56 -11.13
N LEU A 55 2.24 -14.23 -9.87
CA LEU A 55 2.87 -12.97 -9.51
C LEU A 55 4.28 -12.91 -10.07
N ALA A 56 4.67 -11.77 -10.63
CA ALA A 56 6.04 -11.52 -11.06
C ALA A 56 6.98 -11.30 -9.85
N ASP A 57 8.21 -11.80 -9.94
CA ASP A 57 9.21 -11.67 -8.88
C ASP A 57 9.95 -10.31 -8.90
N ASP A 58 9.75 -9.53 -9.97
CA ASP A 58 10.49 -8.28 -10.25
C ASP A 58 9.59 -7.05 -10.48
N VAL A 59 8.26 -7.22 -10.52
CA VAL A 59 7.30 -6.12 -10.68
C VAL A 59 6.62 -5.84 -9.36
N MET A 60 7.13 -4.84 -8.63
CA MET A 60 6.67 -4.48 -7.30
C MET A 60 6.57 -2.97 -7.14
N GLY A 61 5.50 -2.53 -6.48
CA GLY A 61 5.35 -1.16 -6.00
C GLY A 61 5.21 -1.17 -4.49
N HIS A 62 5.74 -0.15 -3.83
CA HIS A 62 5.58 0.05 -2.40
C HIS A 62 5.23 1.50 -2.15
N LYS A 63 4.44 1.72 -1.11
CA LYS A 63 3.94 3.05 -0.77
C LYS A 63 3.74 3.13 0.73
N ILE A 64 4.21 4.23 1.29
CA ILE A 64 3.88 4.61 2.66
C ILE A 64 2.82 5.70 2.59
N ALA A 65 1.83 5.60 3.48
CA ALA A 65 0.85 6.64 3.65
C ALA A 65 0.55 6.88 5.13
N ILE A 66 0.42 8.16 5.49
CA ILE A 66 0.09 8.63 6.83
C ILE A 66 -1.19 9.47 6.73
N SER A 67 -2.14 9.21 7.62
CA SER A 67 -3.45 9.87 7.69
C SER A 67 -3.65 10.50 9.06
N GLU A 68 -3.61 11.83 9.14
CA GLU A 68 -3.60 12.57 10.41
C GLU A 68 -4.97 12.67 11.09
N GLY A 69 -6.06 12.27 10.43
CA GLY A 69 -7.40 12.16 11.02
C GLY A 69 -8.28 13.41 10.94
N GLU A 70 -7.76 14.53 10.41
CA GLU A 70 -8.50 15.81 10.23
C GLU A 70 -9.33 15.83 8.93
N GLY A 71 -10.14 14.79 8.70
CA GLY A 71 -10.89 14.65 7.44
C GLY A 71 -10.08 14.01 6.29
N ALA A 72 -8.97 13.37 6.62
CA ALA A 72 -8.24 12.50 5.70
C ALA A 72 -9.15 11.38 5.18
N HIS A 73 -9.43 11.38 3.87
CA HIS A 73 -10.33 10.43 3.24
C HIS A 73 -9.73 9.88 1.95
N TYR A 74 -9.91 8.58 1.74
CA TYR A 74 -9.61 7.92 0.47
C TYR A 74 -10.92 7.69 -0.28
N PRO A 75 -11.07 8.18 -1.52
CA PRO A 75 -12.22 7.78 -2.33
C PRO A 75 -12.23 6.25 -2.46
N ARG A 76 -13.45 5.70 -2.51
CA ARG A 76 -13.64 4.26 -2.72
C ARG A 76 -13.11 3.92 -4.10
N HIS A 77 -12.17 2.98 -4.14
CA HIS A 77 -11.48 2.59 -5.35
C HIS A 77 -11.16 1.11 -5.41
N LEU A 78 -10.98 0.61 -6.62
CA LEU A 78 -10.25 -0.63 -6.85
C LEU A 78 -8.78 -0.26 -7.07
N ASP A 79 -7.88 -1.02 -6.45
CA ASP A 79 -6.46 -0.81 -6.72
C ASP A 79 -6.13 -1.12 -8.18
N ASN A 80 -6.66 -2.21 -8.72
CA ASN A 80 -6.63 -2.44 -10.15
C ASN A 80 -7.96 -1.96 -10.75
N VAL A 81 -7.95 -0.79 -11.39
CA VAL A 81 -9.13 -0.27 -12.08
C VAL A 81 -9.28 -1.07 -13.39
N ASN A 82 -10.15 -2.09 -13.36
CA ASN A 82 -10.50 -3.00 -14.46
C ASN A 82 -10.14 -2.49 -15.87
N GLY A 83 -8.94 -2.84 -16.35
CA GLY A 83 -8.59 -2.73 -17.76
C GLY A 83 -7.93 -1.42 -18.20
N ALA A 84 -7.41 -0.59 -17.29
CA ALA A 84 -6.33 0.31 -17.69
C ALA A 84 -5.19 -0.57 -18.23
N PRO A 85 -4.79 -0.46 -19.52
CA PRO A 85 -3.85 -1.40 -20.14
C PRO A 85 -2.49 -1.46 -19.44
N THR A 86 -2.21 -0.47 -18.60
CA THR A 86 -0.96 -0.28 -17.88
C THR A 86 -1.02 -0.71 -16.40
N ASP A 87 -2.20 -1.05 -15.87
CA ASP A 87 -2.33 -1.44 -14.46
C ASP A 87 -2.17 -2.95 -14.27
N MET A 88 -0.96 -3.33 -13.85
CA MET A 88 -0.56 -4.73 -13.68
C MET A 88 -0.78 -5.24 -12.25
N ARG A 89 -1.45 -4.48 -11.37
CA ARG A 89 -1.61 -4.86 -9.96
C ARG A 89 -2.53 -6.06 -9.82
N LYS A 90 -1.99 -7.18 -9.33
CA LYS A 90 -2.74 -8.42 -9.02
C LYS A 90 -3.01 -8.59 -7.52
N LEU A 91 -2.10 -8.10 -6.68
CA LEU A 91 -2.14 -8.20 -5.23
C LEU A 91 -1.78 -6.85 -4.61
N THR A 92 -2.62 -6.36 -3.70
CA THR A 92 -2.26 -5.29 -2.76
C THR A 92 -2.22 -5.88 -1.36
N ALA A 93 -1.12 -5.66 -0.65
CA ALA A 93 -1.01 -5.94 0.79
C ALA A 93 -0.93 -4.62 1.55
N ILE A 94 -1.69 -4.50 2.64
CA ILE A 94 -1.70 -3.31 3.51
C ILE A 94 -1.29 -3.73 4.91
N TYR A 95 -0.22 -3.13 5.41
CA TYR A 95 0.23 -3.29 6.79
C TYR A 95 -0.06 -2.00 7.57
N TYR A 96 -1.03 -2.06 8.49
CA TYR A 96 -1.36 -0.94 9.36
C TYR A 96 -0.39 -0.87 10.54
N MET A 97 0.23 0.29 10.73
CA MET A 97 1.15 0.56 11.85
C MET A 97 0.50 1.40 12.96
N ASN A 98 -0.83 1.52 12.96
CA ASN A 98 -1.56 2.19 14.03
C ASN A 98 -1.40 1.40 15.33
N THR A 99 -1.13 2.08 16.44
CA THR A 99 -1.17 1.40 17.74
C THR A 99 -2.59 0.89 18.01
N TYR A 100 -2.73 -0.17 18.81
CA TYR A 100 -4.05 -0.70 19.19
C TYR A 100 -4.98 0.40 19.76
N ARG A 101 -4.42 1.32 20.55
CA ARG A 101 -5.15 2.46 21.13
C ARG A 101 -5.72 3.39 20.06
N GLU A 102 -4.97 3.63 18.98
CA GLU A 102 -5.38 4.49 17.87
C GLU A 102 -6.40 3.79 16.97
N ALA A 103 -6.16 2.52 16.64
CA ALA A 103 -7.09 1.69 15.87
C ALA A 103 -8.46 1.61 16.58
N ARG A 104 -8.48 1.42 17.90
CA ARG A 104 -9.73 1.40 18.70
C ARG A 104 -10.45 2.74 18.71
N LYS A 105 -9.73 3.86 18.80
CA LYS A 105 -10.33 5.21 18.74
C LYS A 105 -10.97 5.50 17.38
N ARG A 106 -10.45 4.91 16.31
CA ARG A 106 -10.95 5.08 14.93
C ARG A 106 -11.98 4.03 14.51
N GLY A 107 -12.31 3.07 15.38
CA GLY A 107 -13.25 1.99 15.08
C GLY A 107 -12.70 0.93 14.11
N GLU A 108 -11.38 0.88 13.92
CA GLU A 108 -10.67 0.00 12.98
C GLU A 108 -10.19 -1.30 13.64
N ALA A 109 -10.18 -1.36 14.97
CA ALA A 109 -9.84 -2.57 15.73
C ALA A 109 -11.12 -3.41 15.97
N GLY A 110 -11.11 -4.68 15.54
CA GLY A 110 -12.09 -5.66 15.97
C GLY A 110 -12.02 -5.92 17.48
N GLU A 111 -13.09 -6.47 18.07
CA GLU A 111 -13.07 -6.91 19.47
C GLU A 111 -11.89 -7.88 19.68
N ALA A 112 -11.04 -7.58 20.66
CA ALA A 112 -10.00 -8.51 21.07
C ALA A 112 -10.70 -9.71 21.72
N GLY A 113 -10.67 -10.85 21.04
CA GLY A 113 -11.06 -12.15 21.61
C GLY A 113 -10.07 -12.64 22.65
#